data_AF-A0A936IUI6-F1
#
_entry.id   AF-A0A936IUI6-F1
#
_cell.length_a   1.000
_cell.length_b   1.000
_cell.length_c   1.000
_cell.angle_alpha   90.00
_cell.angle_beta   90.00
_cell.angle_gamma   90.00
#
_symmetry.space_group_name_H-M   'P 1'
#
loop_
_entity.id
_entity.type
_entity.pdbx_description
1 polymer ?
#
loop_
_entity_poly.entity_id
_entity_poly.type
_entity_poly.pdbx_seq_one_letter_code
_entity_poly.pdbx_strand_id
1 'polypeptide(L)'
;MRPEARYYAGMAAGIWDLLRQPVVTNPRELLRERVAGRGETFLKCLQDAIFANPEHPYSRMFQMAGCQWDDVASLVRRDGLEAALCRLRAAGIYLTHDEFKGKQPILRSGQAIPAHTADFANPLVRGWLRAASGGSTGKPVPVSLPTEHLWYREAYTALRMEEFGLRERVHVELKSILPSMGGIGPCLHASRLGHPVAKWFSVTGTLASAGHYRAATAALVTLARLRGARVPYPEALPYNDFSPVARFIEEQKRLGRRCSLRGLASPVARAAAASFDISGTLCFAGGEAVSDAKRATVQAAGAALFATYMISEIGLVGEGCRDMGRENSVHLLEDSVAVITWKRPAPFADGEVDSLHFTTIQPHSPHILINAEMDDTATVSRAPCDCVYSRTGYRTRLSAIASFGKLTGQGLSLFGTDLVQLLEQDLPARLGGAAGDYQLAEVERRGQTQVRLCVSPRTGLRDAQLVRQVFLELVRGCYGGVMAQRLLTNSDGLEIAFAEPFVGPTGKVPALRPLTVQEKQ
;
A
#
# COMPACT_ATOMS: atom_id res chain seq x y z
N MET A 1 -4.98 -23.62 24.34
CA MET A 1 -3.95 -22.75 23.74
C MET A 1 -4.59 -21.41 23.40
N ARG A 2 -4.05 -20.27 23.87
CA ARG A 2 -4.64 -18.93 23.64
C ARG A 2 -4.57 -18.51 22.16
N PRO A 3 -5.47 -17.64 21.64
CA PRO A 3 -5.48 -17.24 20.23
C PRO A 3 -4.15 -16.64 19.75
N GLU A 4 -3.54 -15.78 20.57
CA GLU A 4 -2.24 -15.14 20.27
C GLU A 4 -1.12 -16.18 20.13
N ALA A 5 -1.09 -17.19 21.00
CA ALA A 5 -0.11 -18.27 20.92
C ALA A 5 -0.29 -19.09 19.63
N ARG A 6 -1.54 -19.30 19.17
CA ARG A 6 -1.81 -19.93 17.86
C ARG A 6 -1.33 -19.06 16.70
N TYR A 7 -1.52 -17.73 16.76
CA TYR A 7 -0.98 -16.78 15.79
C TYR A 7 0.55 -16.87 15.72
N TYR A 8 1.27 -16.73 16.85
CA TYR A 8 2.73 -16.75 16.85
C TYR A 8 3.31 -18.12 16.47
N ALA A 9 2.65 -19.23 16.85
CA ALA A 9 3.05 -20.57 16.41
C ALA A 9 2.88 -20.78 14.90
N GLY A 10 1.79 -20.28 14.30
CA GLY A 10 1.61 -20.28 12.84
C GLY A 10 2.67 -19.43 12.13
N MET A 11 2.96 -18.24 12.65
CA MET A 11 4.01 -17.36 12.10
C MET A 11 5.39 -18.02 12.12
N ALA A 12 5.72 -18.74 13.21
CA ALA A 12 6.93 -19.54 13.31
C ALA A 12 6.94 -20.71 12.30
N ALA A 13 5.82 -21.44 12.17
CA ALA A 13 5.68 -22.56 11.24
C ALA A 13 5.85 -22.13 9.77
N GLY A 14 5.21 -21.03 9.35
CA GLY A 14 5.31 -20.54 7.98
C GLY A 14 6.70 -19.96 7.61
N ILE A 15 7.43 -19.36 8.57
CA ILE A 15 8.85 -19.02 8.35
C ILE A 15 9.71 -20.28 8.28
N TRP A 16 9.47 -21.25 9.16
CA TRP A 16 10.17 -22.54 9.20
C TRP A 16 9.97 -23.38 7.93
N ASP A 17 8.82 -23.23 7.28
CA ASP A 17 8.44 -23.82 5.99
C ASP A 17 9.02 -23.03 4.80
N LEU A 18 8.85 -21.70 4.75
CA LEU A 18 9.44 -20.84 3.72
C LEU A 18 10.96 -21.03 3.59
N LEU A 19 11.66 -21.27 4.70
CA LEU A 19 13.11 -21.53 4.70
C LEU A 19 13.49 -22.95 4.26
N ARG A 20 12.52 -23.86 4.05
CA ARG A 20 12.72 -25.21 3.48
C ARG A 20 12.36 -25.28 1.99
N GLN A 21 11.54 -24.36 1.48
CA GLN A 21 11.19 -24.30 0.05
C GLN A 21 12.45 -24.02 -0.81
N PRO A 22 12.56 -24.57 -2.04
CA PRO A 22 13.68 -24.27 -2.93
C PRO A 22 13.75 -22.77 -3.27
N VAL A 23 14.93 -22.25 -3.64
CA VAL A 23 15.07 -20.87 -4.12
C VAL A 23 14.59 -20.79 -5.58
N VAL A 24 13.88 -19.72 -5.94
CA VAL A 24 13.41 -19.52 -7.33
C VAL A 24 14.59 -19.33 -8.28
N THR A 25 14.85 -20.32 -9.15
CA THR A 25 15.99 -20.34 -10.08
C THR A 25 15.77 -19.46 -11.32
N ASN A 26 14.63 -19.65 -12.00
CA ASN A 26 14.29 -18.95 -13.26
C ASN A 26 13.09 -17.99 -13.07
N PRO A 27 13.22 -16.90 -12.27
CA PRO A 27 12.09 -16.05 -11.90
C PRO A 27 11.43 -15.36 -13.12
N ARG A 28 12.21 -14.98 -14.14
CA ARG A 28 11.67 -14.41 -15.39
C ARG A 28 10.77 -15.38 -16.15
N GLU A 29 11.13 -16.66 -16.17
CA GLU A 29 10.45 -17.70 -16.94
C GLU A 29 9.13 -18.05 -16.24
N LEU A 30 9.20 -18.35 -14.95
CA LEU A 30 8.03 -18.55 -14.07
C LEU A 30 7.01 -17.40 -14.19
N LEU A 31 7.46 -16.15 -14.13
CA LEU A 31 6.57 -15.00 -14.23
C LEU A 31 6.02 -14.81 -15.66
N ARG A 32 6.82 -15.06 -16.70
CA ARG A 32 6.37 -15.00 -18.11
C ARG A 32 5.27 -16.03 -18.40
N GLU A 33 5.45 -17.27 -17.96
CA GLU A 33 4.44 -18.33 -18.07
C GLU A 33 3.14 -17.92 -17.38
N ARG A 34 3.24 -17.28 -16.21
CA ARG A 34 2.07 -16.84 -15.41
C ARG A 34 1.36 -15.65 -16.03
N VAL A 35 2.08 -14.70 -16.63
CA VAL A 35 1.48 -13.64 -17.47
C VAL A 35 0.77 -14.24 -18.69
N ALA A 36 1.39 -15.20 -19.37
CA ALA A 36 0.78 -15.84 -20.55
C ALA A 36 -0.47 -16.66 -20.19
N GLY A 37 -0.42 -17.44 -19.10
CA GLY A 37 -1.51 -18.30 -18.62
C GLY A 37 -2.56 -17.60 -17.75
N ARG A 38 -2.52 -16.25 -17.62
CA ARG A 38 -3.35 -15.50 -16.65
C ARG A 38 -4.87 -15.69 -16.83
N GLY A 39 -5.34 -15.84 -18.07
CA GLY A 39 -6.77 -16.06 -18.37
C GLY A 39 -7.29 -17.39 -17.85
N GLU A 40 -6.64 -18.50 -18.19
CA GLU A 40 -7.00 -19.83 -17.68
C GLU A 40 -6.73 -19.97 -16.16
N THR A 41 -5.74 -19.24 -15.63
CA THR A 41 -5.49 -19.17 -14.17
C THR A 41 -6.67 -18.50 -13.45
N PHE A 42 -7.14 -17.36 -13.94
CA PHE A 42 -8.35 -16.70 -13.43
C PHE A 42 -9.58 -17.62 -13.53
N LEU A 43 -9.81 -18.23 -14.69
CA LEU A 43 -10.92 -19.17 -14.90
C LEU A 43 -10.86 -20.34 -13.91
N LYS A 44 -9.69 -20.94 -13.67
CA LYS A 44 -9.56 -22.02 -12.68
C LYS A 44 -9.90 -21.56 -11.25
N CYS A 45 -9.40 -20.41 -10.81
CA CYS A 45 -9.74 -19.87 -9.49
C CYS A 45 -11.24 -19.55 -9.36
N LEU A 46 -11.86 -19.03 -10.42
CA LEU A 46 -13.28 -18.77 -10.51
C LEU A 46 -14.12 -20.06 -10.43
N GLN A 47 -13.68 -21.14 -11.08
CA GLN A 47 -14.33 -22.45 -11.00
C GLN A 47 -14.20 -23.05 -9.59
N ASP A 48 -12.97 -23.19 -9.10
CA ASP A 48 -12.64 -23.94 -7.88
C ASP A 48 -13.19 -23.29 -6.59
N ALA A 49 -13.39 -21.97 -6.57
CA ALA A 49 -13.75 -21.23 -5.36
C ALA A 49 -15.10 -20.49 -5.39
N ILE A 50 -15.58 -20.07 -6.58
CA ILE A 50 -16.85 -19.34 -6.72
C ILE A 50 -17.92 -20.29 -7.26
N PHE A 51 -17.81 -20.80 -8.49
CA PHE A 51 -18.86 -21.67 -9.05
C PHE A 51 -19.04 -23.00 -8.27
N ALA A 52 -17.97 -23.51 -7.63
CA ALA A 52 -18.06 -24.65 -6.72
C ALA A 52 -18.69 -24.32 -5.33
N ASN A 53 -18.97 -23.06 -5.02
CA ASN A 53 -19.50 -22.61 -3.74
C ASN A 53 -20.73 -21.67 -3.93
N PRO A 54 -21.97 -22.21 -3.84
CA PRO A 54 -23.20 -21.41 -3.98
C PRO A 54 -23.36 -20.27 -2.96
N GLU A 55 -22.68 -20.34 -1.81
CA GLU A 55 -22.76 -19.33 -0.75
C GLU A 55 -21.72 -18.22 -0.87
N HIS A 56 -20.77 -18.30 -1.81
CA HIS A 56 -19.84 -17.19 -2.05
C HIS A 56 -20.62 -15.98 -2.60
N PRO A 57 -20.42 -14.74 -2.09
CA PRO A 57 -21.15 -13.57 -2.58
C PRO A 57 -21.10 -13.34 -4.11
N TYR A 58 -19.98 -13.65 -4.79
CA TYR A 58 -19.93 -13.57 -6.25
C TYR A 58 -20.83 -14.60 -6.94
N SER A 59 -21.01 -15.81 -6.40
CA SER A 59 -21.91 -16.82 -6.96
C SER A 59 -23.35 -16.34 -6.97
N ARG A 60 -23.78 -15.61 -5.93
CA ARG A 60 -25.06 -14.91 -5.89
C ARG A 60 -25.15 -13.81 -6.96
N MET A 61 -24.07 -13.04 -7.18
CA MET A 61 -24.04 -12.05 -8.28
C MET A 61 -24.14 -12.71 -9.67
N PHE A 62 -23.40 -13.80 -9.93
CA PHE A 62 -23.48 -14.54 -11.20
C PHE A 62 -24.89 -15.09 -11.45
N GLN A 63 -25.54 -15.66 -10.41
CA GLN A 63 -26.94 -16.09 -10.46
C GLN A 63 -27.88 -14.91 -10.79
N MET A 64 -27.76 -13.77 -10.11
CA MET A 64 -28.58 -12.57 -10.36
C MET A 64 -28.33 -11.92 -11.74
N ALA A 65 -27.13 -12.08 -12.30
CA ALA A 65 -26.77 -11.64 -13.64
C ALA A 65 -27.17 -12.63 -14.74
N GLY A 66 -27.70 -13.81 -14.39
CA GLY A 66 -28.03 -14.90 -15.32
C GLY A 66 -26.81 -15.59 -15.97
N CYS A 67 -25.59 -15.25 -15.54
CA CYS A 67 -24.34 -15.61 -16.21
C CYS A 67 -23.77 -16.93 -15.65
N GLN A 68 -23.66 -17.94 -16.50
CA GLN A 68 -23.16 -19.27 -16.14
C GLN A 68 -21.65 -19.39 -16.33
N TRP A 69 -21.07 -20.45 -15.78
CA TRP A 69 -19.64 -20.77 -15.92
C TRP A 69 -19.16 -20.73 -17.39
N ASP A 70 -19.89 -21.40 -18.29
CA ASP A 70 -19.49 -21.51 -19.70
C ASP A 70 -19.60 -20.17 -20.45
N ASP A 71 -20.47 -19.25 -20.02
CA ASP A 71 -20.52 -17.88 -20.54
C ASP A 71 -19.22 -17.15 -20.20
N VAL A 72 -18.76 -17.22 -18.94
CA VAL A 72 -17.52 -16.56 -18.51
C VAL A 72 -16.30 -17.20 -19.15
N ALA A 73 -16.24 -18.53 -19.22
CA ALA A 73 -15.15 -19.25 -19.85
C ALA A 73 -15.04 -18.93 -21.35
N SER A 74 -16.18 -18.88 -22.05
CA SER A 74 -16.23 -18.46 -23.46
C SER A 74 -15.84 -17.00 -23.64
N LEU A 75 -16.31 -16.12 -22.75
CA LEU A 75 -16.05 -14.69 -22.79
C LEU A 75 -14.56 -14.36 -22.58
N VAL A 76 -13.90 -14.93 -21.57
CA VAL A 76 -12.47 -14.72 -21.30
C VAL A 76 -11.60 -15.27 -22.44
N ARG A 77 -11.96 -16.43 -23.01
CA ARG A 77 -11.20 -17.06 -24.12
C ARG A 77 -11.37 -16.33 -25.45
N ARG A 78 -12.53 -15.74 -25.71
CA ARG A 78 -12.83 -15.04 -26.97
C ARG A 78 -12.40 -13.57 -26.97
N ASP A 79 -12.71 -12.83 -25.90
CA ASP A 79 -12.53 -11.37 -25.83
C ASP A 79 -11.29 -10.96 -25.00
N GLY A 80 -10.70 -11.88 -24.23
CA GLY A 80 -9.63 -11.59 -23.28
C GLY A 80 -10.14 -11.19 -21.88
N LEU A 81 -9.25 -11.26 -20.88
CA LEU A 81 -9.61 -11.10 -19.47
C LEU A 81 -10.16 -9.70 -19.14
N GLU A 82 -9.46 -8.63 -19.51
CA GLU A 82 -9.90 -7.26 -19.24
C GLU A 82 -11.25 -6.93 -19.89
N ALA A 83 -11.46 -7.35 -21.14
CA ALA A 83 -12.74 -7.14 -21.83
C ALA A 83 -13.88 -7.95 -21.18
N ALA A 84 -13.60 -9.18 -20.75
CA ALA A 84 -14.53 -9.98 -19.96
C ALA A 84 -14.90 -9.27 -18.65
N LEU A 85 -13.91 -8.78 -17.90
CA LEU A 85 -14.11 -8.08 -16.64
C LEU A 85 -14.95 -6.80 -16.80
N CYS A 86 -14.77 -6.03 -17.87
CA CYS A 86 -15.64 -4.89 -18.18
C CYS A 86 -17.10 -5.30 -18.39
N ARG A 87 -17.38 -6.40 -19.11
CA ARG A 87 -18.75 -6.92 -19.27
C ARG A 87 -19.33 -7.44 -17.95
N LEU A 88 -18.55 -8.20 -17.17
CA LEU A 88 -18.96 -8.70 -15.85
C LEU A 88 -19.31 -7.54 -14.90
N ARG A 89 -18.49 -6.46 -14.91
CA ARG A 89 -18.79 -5.26 -14.13
C ARG A 89 -20.09 -4.58 -14.57
N ALA A 90 -20.33 -4.46 -15.88
CA ALA A 90 -21.57 -3.91 -16.42
C ALA A 90 -22.80 -4.77 -16.04
N ALA A 91 -22.64 -6.08 -15.93
CA ALA A 91 -23.66 -7.03 -15.45
C ALA A 91 -23.82 -7.05 -13.91
N GLY A 92 -23.19 -6.13 -13.17
CA GLY A 92 -23.29 -6.02 -11.71
C GLY A 92 -22.29 -6.86 -10.91
N ILE A 93 -21.40 -7.61 -11.55
CA ILE A 93 -20.40 -8.46 -10.88
C ILE A 93 -19.15 -7.62 -10.59
N TYR A 94 -19.24 -6.89 -9.48
CA TYR A 94 -18.20 -6.01 -8.92
C TYR A 94 -18.47 -5.74 -7.43
N LEU A 95 -17.50 -5.11 -6.74
CA LEU A 95 -17.71 -4.51 -5.41
C LEU A 95 -17.32 -3.03 -5.45
N THR A 96 -18.08 -2.17 -4.77
CA THR A 96 -17.60 -0.86 -4.32
C THR A 96 -16.67 -1.00 -3.11
N HIS A 97 -15.91 0.05 -2.79
CA HIS A 97 -15.05 0.04 -1.60
C HIS A 97 -15.87 -0.12 -0.30
N ASP A 98 -17.00 0.57 -0.19
CA ASP A 98 -17.84 0.56 1.01
C ASP A 98 -18.61 -0.77 1.19
N GLU A 99 -18.97 -1.46 0.10
CA GLU A 99 -19.48 -2.84 0.12
C GLU A 99 -18.42 -3.83 0.59
N PHE A 100 -17.21 -3.81 0.00
CA PHE A 100 -16.12 -4.72 0.39
C PHE A 100 -15.70 -4.53 1.86
N LYS A 101 -15.81 -3.31 2.39
CA LYS A 101 -15.57 -2.98 3.80
C LYS A 101 -16.76 -3.23 4.72
N GLY A 102 -17.88 -3.73 4.22
CA GLY A 102 -19.08 -4.02 5.01
C GLY A 102 -19.72 -2.78 5.65
N LYS A 103 -19.48 -1.59 5.09
CA LYS A 103 -20.13 -0.33 5.52
C LYS A 103 -21.51 -0.16 4.87
N GLN A 104 -21.69 -0.77 3.70
CA GLN A 104 -22.96 -0.84 2.97
C GLN A 104 -23.26 -2.30 2.59
N PRO A 105 -24.53 -2.72 2.55
CA PRO A 105 -24.90 -4.02 2.00
C PRO A 105 -24.65 -4.07 0.49
N ILE A 106 -24.31 -5.24 -0.03
CA ILE A 106 -24.21 -5.45 -1.48
C ILE A 106 -25.64 -5.48 -2.04
N LEU A 107 -25.98 -4.55 -2.93
CA LEU A 107 -27.30 -4.48 -3.58
C LEU A 107 -27.19 -4.71 -5.08
N ARG A 108 -27.79 -5.79 -5.60
CA ARG A 108 -27.80 -6.12 -7.04
C ARG A 108 -29.22 -6.50 -7.47
N SER A 109 -29.69 -5.95 -8.59
CA SER A 109 -31.05 -6.20 -9.12
C SER A 109 -32.18 -6.04 -8.09
N GLY A 110 -32.04 -5.10 -7.15
CA GLY A 110 -33.00 -4.85 -6.06
C GLY A 110 -32.92 -5.83 -4.87
N GLN A 111 -32.04 -6.83 -4.93
CA GLN A 111 -31.83 -7.82 -3.87
C GLN A 111 -30.55 -7.54 -3.07
N ALA A 112 -30.58 -7.82 -1.77
CA ALA A 112 -29.43 -7.69 -0.90
C ALA A 112 -28.67 -9.02 -0.79
N ILE A 113 -27.36 -8.99 -1.05
CA ILE A 113 -26.45 -10.10 -0.81
C ILE A 113 -25.78 -9.86 0.56
N PRO A 114 -26.07 -10.66 1.60
CA PRO A 114 -25.37 -10.55 2.87
C PRO A 114 -23.90 -10.98 2.68
N ALA A 115 -22.97 -10.13 3.11
CA ALA A 115 -21.55 -10.41 3.03
C ALA A 115 -20.75 -9.61 4.08
N HIS A 116 -19.62 -10.17 4.47
CA HIS A 116 -18.57 -9.56 5.26
C HIS A 116 -17.24 -9.68 4.51
N THR A 117 -16.24 -8.84 4.84
CA THR A 117 -14.91 -8.88 4.20
C THR A 117 -14.24 -10.26 4.29
N ALA A 118 -14.58 -11.07 5.30
CA ALA A 118 -14.10 -12.44 5.47
C ALA A 118 -14.64 -13.44 4.44
N ASP A 119 -15.81 -13.19 3.84
CA ASP A 119 -16.45 -14.09 2.86
C ASP A 119 -15.80 -14.00 1.47
N PHE A 120 -14.85 -13.08 1.31
CA PHE A 120 -13.96 -12.96 0.16
C PHE A 120 -12.57 -13.54 0.43
N ALA A 121 -12.30 -14.08 1.63
CA ALA A 121 -11.03 -14.76 1.91
C ALA A 121 -10.90 -16.01 1.03
N ASN A 122 -9.73 -16.20 0.41
CA ASN A 122 -9.54 -17.27 -0.56
C ASN A 122 -9.63 -18.67 0.12
N PRO A 123 -10.60 -19.54 -0.23
CA PRO A 123 -10.77 -20.83 0.41
C PRO A 123 -9.73 -21.87 -0.04
N LEU A 124 -9.04 -21.62 -1.16
CA LEU A 124 -8.05 -22.52 -1.74
C LEU A 124 -6.69 -22.45 -1.02
N VAL A 125 -6.47 -21.44 -0.16
CA VAL A 125 -5.21 -21.24 0.58
C VAL A 125 -5.33 -21.56 2.06
N ARG A 126 -4.33 -22.27 2.60
CA ARG A 126 -4.20 -22.53 4.04
C ARG A 126 -2.92 -21.88 4.57
N GLY A 127 -3.06 -20.66 5.09
CA GLY A 127 -1.94 -19.86 5.57
C GLY A 127 -1.60 -20.09 7.04
N TRP A 128 -0.36 -20.47 7.31
CA TRP A 128 0.22 -20.44 8.67
C TRP A 128 0.54 -19.01 9.13
N LEU A 129 0.93 -18.14 8.19
CA LEU A 129 1.27 -16.74 8.46
C LEU A 129 0.02 -15.86 8.37
N ARG A 130 -0.01 -14.79 9.17
CA ARG A 130 -1.07 -13.79 9.19
C ARG A 130 -0.47 -12.40 9.34
N ALA A 131 -0.94 -11.46 8.53
CA ALA A 131 -0.62 -10.04 8.66
C ALA A 131 -1.89 -9.23 9.00
N ALA A 132 -1.76 -7.95 9.36
CA ALA A 132 -2.88 -7.04 9.55
C ALA A 132 -2.78 -5.81 8.62
N SER A 133 -3.90 -5.42 8.00
CA SER A 133 -3.94 -4.28 7.08
C SER A 133 -3.73 -2.93 7.78
N GLY A 134 -2.78 -2.12 7.30
CA GLY A 134 -2.58 -0.73 7.72
C GLY A 134 -3.46 0.27 6.98
N GLY A 135 -4.78 0.03 6.95
CA GLY A 135 -5.76 0.92 6.31
C GLY A 135 -5.98 2.20 7.12
N SER A 136 -6.32 3.30 6.46
CA SER A 136 -6.58 4.61 7.10
C SER A 136 -7.96 4.71 7.74
N THR A 137 -8.97 4.03 7.19
CA THR A 137 -10.40 4.30 7.43
C THR A 137 -11.20 3.15 8.07
N GLY A 138 -10.55 2.10 8.58
CA GLY A 138 -11.26 0.89 9.05
C GLY A 138 -10.50 0.01 10.03
N LYS A 139 -11.20 -0.97 10.62
CA LYS A 139 -10.60 -2.00 11.49
C LYS A 139 -9.58 -2.82 10.69
N PRO A 140 -8.41 -3.19 11.26
CA PRO A 140 -7.43 -4.01 10.55
C PRO A 140 -7.99 -5.39 10.17
N VAL A 141 -8.00 -5.71 8.89
CA VAL A 141 -8.39 -7.03 8.37
C VAL A 141 -7.22 -7.99 8.56
N PRO A 142 -7.40 -9.17 9.18
CA PRO A 142 -6.40 -10.22 9.23
C PRO A 142 -6.23 -10.88 7.86
N VAL A 143 -5.05 -10.72 7.26
CA VAL A 143 -4.70 -11.26 5.94
C VAL A 143 -3.97 -12.58 6.12
N SER A 144 -4.56 -13.69 5.66
CA SER A 144 -3.92 -15.01 5.62
C SER A 144 -2.84 -15.04 4.54
N LEU A 145 -1.62 -15.44 4.87
CA LEU A 145 -0.51 -15.53 3.92
C LEU A 145 -0.02 -16.99 3.84
N PRO A 146 -0.30 -17.72 2.75
CA PRO A 146 0.27 -19.05 2.53
C PRO A 146 1.77 -18.96 2.21
N THR A 147 2.52 -20.04 2.50
CA THR A 147 3.97 -20.09 2.26
C THR A 147 4.27 -19.87 0.78
N GLU A 148 3.45 -20.45 -0.08
CA GLU A 148 3.46 -20.38 -1.54
C GLU A 148 3.34 -18.94 -2.05
N HIS A 149 2.57 -18.08 -1.39
CA HIS A 149 2.50 -16.65 -1.73
C HIS A 149 3.79 -15.90 -1.38
N LEU A 150 4.42 -16.22 -0.24
CA LEU A 150 5.73 -15.64 0.09
C LEU A 150 6.85 -16.19 -0.80
N TRP A 151 6.82 -17.48 -1.14
CA TRP A 151 7.75 -18.09 -2.09
C TRP A 151 7.60 -17.45 -3.48
N TYR A 152 6.38 -17.27 -3.98
CA TYR A 152 6.12 -16.60 -5.25
C TYR A 152 6.67 -15.16 -5.29
N ARG A 153 6.56 -14.42 -4.17
CA ARG A 153 7.09 -13.05 -4.04
C ARG A 153 8.62 -12.96 -4.00
N GLU A 154 9.32 -14.09 -3.89
CA GLU A 154 10.75 -14.17 -4.15
C GLU A 154 11.06 -13.86 -5.63
N ALA A 155 10.21 -14.31 -6.57
CA ALA A 155 10.40 -14.05 -8.00
C ALA A 155 10.38 -12.55 -8.32
N TYR A 156 9.40 -11.81 -7.80
CA TYR A 156 9.37 -10.34 -7.89
C TYR A 156 10.61 -9.69 -7.25
N THR A 157 11.05 -10.20 -6.09
CA THR A 157 12.23 -9.68 -5.40
C THR A 157 13.49 -9.88 -6.24
N ALA A 158 13.64 -11.03 -6.89
CA ALA A 158 14.73 -11.33 -7.82
C ALA A 158 14.66 -10.45 -9.10
N LEU A 159 13.46 -10.26 -9.66
CA LEU A 159 13.23 -9.42 -10.83
C LEU A 159 13.63 -7.95 -10.56
N ARG A 160 13.22 -7.41 -9.41
CA ARG A 160 13.61 -6.08 -8.92
C ARG A 160 15.11 -5.97 -8.65
N MET A 161 15.73 -7.00 -8.07
CA MET A 161 17.18 -7.05 -7.84
C MET A 161 17.97 -7.01 -9.15
N GLU A 162 17.43 -7.59 -10.22
CA GLU A 162 18.03 -7.59 -11.54
C GLU A 162 17.84 -6.25 -12.27
N GLU A 163 16.60 -5.77 -12.42
CA GLU A 163 16.27 -4.47 -13.01
C GLU A 163 17.17 -3.36 -12.43
N PHE A 164 17.21 -3.24 -11.11
CA PHE A 164 17.91 -2.16 -10.43
C PHE A 164 19.39 -2.46 -10.09
N GLY A 165 19.90 -3.63 -10.46
CA GLY A 165 21.30 -4.02 -10.19
C GLY A 165 21.62 -3.96 -8.69
N LEU A 166 20.77 -4.56 -7.85
CA LEU A 166 20.84 -4.39 -6.40
C LEU A 166 21.83 -5.33 -5.71
N ARG A 167 22.33 -6.37 -6.39
CA ARG A 167 23.23 -7.40 -5.83
C ARG A 167 24.55 -6.85 -5.26
N GLU A 168 24.98 -5.69 -5.76
CA GLU A 168 26.21 -4.99 -5.32
C GLU A 168 25.93 -3.88 -4.29
N ARG A 169 24.69 -3.75 -3.82
CA ARG A 169 24.25 -2.63 -2.96
C ARG A 169 24.03 -3.06 -1.52
N VAL A 170 24.31 -2.15 -0.59
CA VAL A 170 23.94 -2.33 0.82
C VAL A 170 22.44 -2.15 0.96
N HIS A 171 21.75 -3.26 1.20
CA HIS A 171 20.30 -3.29 1.39
C HIS A 171 19.90 -2.76 2.78
N VAL A 172 19.03 -1.75 2.80
CA VAL A 172 18.47 -1.12 3.99
C VAL A 172 16.94 -1.20 3.93
N GLU A 173 16.33 -1.70 5.00
CA GLU A 173 14.88 -1.85 5.13
C GLU A 173 14.36 -0.86 6.20
N LEU A 174 13.35 -0.05 5.86
CA LEU A 174 12.73 0.98 6.70
C LEU A 174 11.22 0.72 6.79
N LYS A 175 10.81 -0.30 7.55
CA LYS A 175 9.41 -0.70 7.75
C LYS A 175 9.17 -1.24 9.16
N SER A 176 7.93 -1.12 9.63
CA SER A 176 7.51 -1.66 10.93
C SER A 176 7.64 -3.19 11.05
N ILE A 177 7.68 -3.61 12.30
CA ILE A 177 7.66 -4.99 12.77
C ILE A 177 6.23 -5.59 12.76
N LEU A 178 6.03 -6.74 13.42
CA LEU A 178 4.70 -7.32 13.64
C LEU A 178 3.71 -6.30 14.24
N PRO A 179 2.41 -6.35 13.89
CA PRO A 179 1.73 -7.38 13.08
C PRO A 179 1.92 -7.23 11.55
N SER A 180 2.78 -6.32 11.09
CA SER A 180 3.16 -6.24 9.68
C SER A 180 4.24 -7.29 9.34
N MET A 181 3.97 -8.10 8.32
CA MET A 181 5.01 -8.91 7.66
C MET A 181 5.90 -8.08 6.70
N GLY A 182 5.61 -6.78 6.56
CA GLY A 182 6.19 -5.91 5.54
C GLY A 182 7.70 -5.66 5.65
N GLY A 183 8.30 -5.82 6.83
CA GLY A 183 9.76 -5.73 7.04
C GLY A 183 10.47 -7.10 7.00
N ILE A 184 9.99 -8.08 7.79
CA ILE A 184 10.66 -9.39 7.88
C ILE A 184 10.57 -10.22 6.60
N GLY A 185 9.47 -10.13 5.83
CA GLY A 185 9.29 -10.83 4.55
C GLY A 185 10.39 -10.48 3.53
N PRO A 186 10.59 -9.19 3.21
CA PRO A 186 11.73 -8.72 2.41
C PRO A 186 13.09 -9.23 2.90
N CYS A 187 13.37 -9.18 4.21
CA CYS A 187 14.64 -9.68 4.76
C CYS A 187 14.84 -11.19 4.50
N LEU A 188 13.76 -11.99 4.57
CA LEU A 188 13.79 -13.42 4.27
C LEU A 188 14.04 -13.69 2.78
N HIS A 189 13.32 -13.02 1.87
CA HIS A 189 13.55 -13.16 0.41
C HIS A 189 14.97 -12.71 0.03
N ALA A 190 15.42 -11.57 0.55
CA ALA A 190 16.75 -11.03 0.29
C ALA A 190 17.86 -11.99 0.76
N SER A 191 17.71 -12.59 1.96
CA SER A 191 18.61 -13.63 2.44
C SER A 191 18.57 -14.90 1.60
N ARG A 192 17.40 -15.35 1.14
CA ARG A 192 17.25 -16.57 0.32
C ARG A 192 17.85 -16.42 -1.08
N LEU A 193 17.76 -15.22 -1.65
CA LEU A 193 18.41 -14.84 -2.91
C LEU A 193 19.92 -14.56 -2.78
N GLY A 194 20.49 -14.65 -1.56
CA GLY A 194 21.92 -14.49 -1.29
C GLY A 194 22.39 -13.06 -1.00
N HIS A 195 21.51 -12.06 -1.07
CA HIS A 195 21.81 -10.62 -0.92
C HIS A 195 21.08 -10.07 0.31
N PRO A 196 21.53 -10.38 1.54
CA PRO A 196 20.79 -10.08 2.76
C PRO A 196 20.68 -8.58 3.06
N VAL A 197 19.61 -8.21 3.76
CA VAL A 197 19.44 -6.86 4.32
C VAL A 197 20.50 -6.63 5.40
N ALA A 198 21.33 -5.59 5.24
CA ALA A 198 22.39 -5.26 6.18
C ALA A 198 21.85 -4.59 7.45
N LYS A 199 20.81 -3.76 7.31
CA LYS A 199 20.22 -2.98 8.40
C LYS A 199 18.71 -2.88 8.21
N TRP A 200 17.94 -3.23 9.25
CA TRP A 200 16.49 -3.05 9.30
C TRP A 200 16.15 -2.02 10.38
N PHE A 201 15.72 -0.84 9.96
CA PHE A 201 15.13 0.18 10.81
C PHE A 201 13.62 -0.01 10.87
N SER A 202 13.07 0.06 12.07
CA SER A 202 11.65 -0.12 12.34
C SER A 202 11.02 1.17 12.82
N VAL A 203 10.02 1.62 12.04
CA VAL A 203 9.14 2.72 12.43
C VAL A 203 8.13 2.15 13.42
N THR A 204 8.30 2.46 14.71
CA THR A 204 7.41 1.99 15.78
C THR A 204 6.43 3.07 16.21
N GLY A 205 5.19 2.68 16.47
CA GLY A 205 4.27 3.47 17.31
C GLY A 205 4.77 3.52 18.76
N THR A 206 3.98 4.12 19.65
CA THR A 206 4.36 4.36 21.04
C THR A 206 4.72 3.08 21.80
N LEU A 207 5.74 3.16 22.66
CA LEU A 207 6.39 2.02 23.32
C LEU A 207 5.43 1.10 24.10
N ALA A 208 4.36 1.66 24.66
CA ALA A 208 3.43 0.94 25.55
C ALA A 208 2.67 -0.22 24.89
N SER A 209 2.36 -0.15 23.59
CA SER A 209 1.65 -1.23 22.87
C SER A 209 2.58 -2.20 22.14
N ALA A 210 3.83 -1.80 21.87
CA ALA A 210 4.74 -2.49 20.96
C ALA A 210 5.58 -3.62 21.59
N GLY A 211 5.69 -3.70 22.93
CA GLY A 211 6.64 -4.60 23.61
C GLY A 211 6.52 -6.08 23.21
N HIS A 212 5.30 -6.61 23.18
CA HIS A 212 5.06 -8.01 22.83
C HIS A 212 5.34 -8.30 21.34
N TYR A 213 5.00 -7.36 20.43
CA TYR A 213 5.36 -7.47 19.01
C TYR A 213 6.88 -7.40 18.78
N ARG A 214 7.63 -6.59 19.55
CA ARG A 214 9.10 -6.58 19.51
C ARG A 214 9.67 -7.94 19.92
N ALA A 215 9.21 -8.50 21.03
CA ALA A 215 9.64 -9.83 21.50
C ALA A 215 9.33 -10.94 20.48
N ALA A 216 8.11 -10.97 19.94
CA ALA A 216 7.72 -11.93 18.92
C ALA A 216 8.52 -11.77 17.61
N THR A 217 8.77 -10.54 17.16
CA THR A 217 9.59 -10.29 15.97
C THR A 217 11.03 -10.74 16.18
N ALA A 218 11.61 -10.48 17.36
CA ALA A 218 12.93 -10.98 17.71
C ALA A 218 12.97 -12.52 17.70
N ALA A 219 11.97 -13.20 18.28
CA ALA A 219 11.88 -14.66 18.25
C ALA A 219 11.80 -15.24 16.82
N LEU A 220 11.03 -14.60 15.92
CA LEU A 220 10.98 -15.01 14.51
C LEU A 220 12.31 -14.78 13.76
N VAL A 221 13.03 -13.68 14.06
CA VAL A 221 14.37 -13.44 13.50
C VAL A 221 15.39 -14.46 14.04
N THR A 222 15.34 -14.81 15.32
CA THR A 222 16.17 -15.88 15.90
C THR A 222 15.89 -17.23 15.24
N LEU A 223 14.60 -17.59 15.06
CA LEU A 223 14.19 -18.82 14.39
C LEU A 223 14.70 -18.88 12.94
N ALA A 224 14.61 -17.77 12.21
CA ALA A 224 15.13 -17.66 10.85
C ALA A 224 16.66 -17.82 10.79
N ARG A 225 17.39 -17.18 11.72
CA ARG A 225 18.86 -17.31 11.85
C ARG A 225 19.30 -18.75 12.16
N LEU A 226 18.57 -19.44 13.04
CA LEU A 226 18.79 -20.86 13.34
C LEU A 226 18.48 -21.80 12.14
N ARG A 227 17.80 -21.29 11.11
CA ARG A 227 17.63 -21.92 9.79
C ARG A 227 18.49 -21.27 8.70
N GLY A 228 19.63 -20.68 9.08
CA GLY A 228 20.64 -20.15 8.15
C GLY A 228 20.31 -18.80 7.50
N ALA A 229 19.14 -18.21 7.77
CA ALA A 229 18.74 -16.94 7.17
C ALA A 229 19.50 -15.75 7.80
N ARG A 230 20.16 -14.98 6.95
CA ARG A 230 20.92 -13.77 7.29
C ARG A 230 19.97 -12.58 7.42
N VAL A 231 19.15 -12.58 8.46
CA VAL A 231 18.14 -11.53 8.74
C VAL A 231 18.64 -10.62 9.88
N PRO A 232 18.67 -9.29 9.73
CA PRO A 232 19.01 -8.37 10.82
C PRO A 232 17.88 -8.31 11.86
N TYR A 233 18.22 -8.05 13.13
CA TYR A 233 17.21 -7.66 14.11
C TYR A 233 16.74 -6.21 13.81
N PRO A 234 15.45 -5.89 14.04
CA PRO A 234 14.94 -4.54 13.83
C PRO A 234 15.46 -3.57 14.89
N GLU A 235 16.09 -2.49 14.44
CA GLU A 235 16.42 -1.33 15.27
C GLU A 235 15.21 -0.41 15.37
N ALA A 236 14.83 0.03 16.56
CA ALA A 236 13.70 0.94 16.74
C ALA A 236 14.18 2.39 16.55
N LEU A 237 13.54 3.13 15.63
CA LEU A 237 13.80 4.57 15.49
C LEU A 237 13.14 5.34 16.64
N PRO A 238 13.72 6.49 17.09
CA PRO A 238 13.02 7.41 17.97
C PRO A 238 11.79 7.99 17.26
N TYR A 239 10.80 8.48 18.02
CA TYR A 239 9.54 8.94 17.44
C TYR A 239 9.75 10.13 16.49
N ASN A 240 9.42 9.93 15.21
CA ASN A 240 9.62 10.87 14.10
C ASN A 240 11.08 11.30 13.83
N ASP A 241 12.09 10.59 14.38
CA ASP A 241 13.50 10.77 14.02
C ASP A 241 13.94 9.72 12.99
N PHE A 242 14.24 10.18 11.78
CA PHE A 242 14.75 9.36 10.67
C PHE A 242 16.24 9.58 10.40
N SER A 243 16.91 10.44 11.17
CA SER A 243 18.35 10.70 11.06
C SER A 243 19.27 9.48 11.31
N PRO A 244 18.89 8.42 12.05
CA PRO A 244 19.69 7.19 12.10
C PRO A 244 19.77 6.48 10.74
N VAL A 245 18.75 6.61 9.89
CA VAL A 245 18.72 6.03 8.55
C VAL A 245 19.65 6.81 7.62
N ALA A 246 19.59 8.14 7.67
CA ALA A 246 20.47 9.04 6.94
C ALA A 246 21.95 8.75 7.25
N ARG A 247 22.33 8.83 8.53
CA ARG A 247 23.70 8.60 9.00
C ARG A 247 24.27 7.24 8.58
N PHE A 248 23.44 6.18 8.59
CA PHE A 248 23.89 4.86 8.14
C PHE A 248 24.18 4.83 6.62
N ILE A 249 23.35 5.48 5.81
CA ILE A 249 23.55 5.53 4.35
C ILE A 249 24.75 6.43 4.01
N GLU A 250 24.90 7.56 4.67
CA GLU A 250 26.07 8.46 4.57
C GLU A 250 27.37 7.74 4.96
N GLU A 251 27.35 6.91 6.03
CA GLU A 251 28.51 6.08 6.41
C GLU A 251 28.84 5.05 5.33
N GLN A 252 27.86 4.32 4.78
CA GLN A 252 28.14 3.37 3.71
C GLN A 252 28.66 4.07 2.45
N LYS A 253 28.16 5.27 2.13
CA LYS A 253 28.68 6.12 1.04
C LYS A 253 30.15 6.50 1.27
N ARG A 254 30.51 6.91 2.50
CA ARG A 254 31.90 7.20 2.91
C ARG A 254 32.81 5.97 2.80
N LEU A 255 32.27 4.76 2.95
CA LEU A 255 32.96 3.49 2.70
C LEU A 255 32.97 3.06 1.22
N GLY A 256 32.62 3.96 0.28
CA GLY A 256 32.60 3.70 -1.16
C GLY A 256 31.43 2.83 -1.64
N ARG A 257 30.47 2.48 -0.76
CA ARG A 257 29.37 1.57 -1.05
C ARG A 257 28.12 2.33 -1.47
N ARG A 258 27.33 1.72 -2.35
CA ARG A 258 26.04 2.25 -2.81
C ARG A 258 24.90 1.55 -2.08
N CYS A 259 23.91 2.28 -1.60
CA CYS A 259 22.78 1.72 -0.85
C CYS A 259 21.55 1.44 -1.73
N SER A 260 20.64 0.61 -1.21
CA SER A 260 19.23 0.60 -1.63
C SER A 260 18.34 0.66 -0.39
N LEU A 261 17.44 1.65 -0.33
CA LEU A 261 16.53 1.86 0.80
C LEU A 261 15.12 1.42 0.39
N ARG A 262 14.51 0.47 1.12
CA ARG A 262 13.11 0.05 0.91
C ARG A 262 12.26 0.48 2.10
N GLY A 263 11.14 1.16 1.89
CA GLY A 263 10.29 1.60 3.00
C GLY A 263 8.87 2.01 2.61
N LEU A 264 8.27 2.86 3.44
CA LEU A 264 7.01 3.56 3.18
C LEU A 264 7.30 4.98 2.68
N ALA A 265 6.40 5.58 1.88
CA ALA A 265 6.67 6.84 1.18
C ALA A 265 7.13 7.98 2.11
N SER A 266 6.34 8.30 3.15
CA SER A 266 6.70 9.38 4.08
C SER A 266 7.95 9.09 4.93
N PRO A 267 8.13 7.90 5.55
CA PRO A 267 9.41 7.52 6.17
C PRO A 267 10.64 7.62 5.27
N VAL A 268 10.54 7.24 3.98
CA VAL A 268 11.66 7.36 3.02
C VAL A 268 11.96 8.82 2.69
N ALA A 269 10.94 9.66 2.51
CA ALA A 269 11.13 11.10 2.30
C ALA A 269 11.74 11.79 3.54
N ARG A 270 11.28 11.47 4.76
CA ARG A 270 11.86 11.97 6.01
C ARG A 270 13.31 11.52 6.22
N ALA A 271 13.65 10.29 5.84
CA ALA A 271 15.03 9.80 5.89
C ALA A 271 15.97 10.55 4.92
N ALA A 272 15.46 11.00 3.76
CA ALA A 272 16.21 11.88 2.85
C ALA A 272 16.30 13.33 3.37
N ALA A 273 15.20 13.89 3.90
CA ALA A 273 15.18 15.23 4.48
C ALA A 273 16.09 15.39 5.72
N ALA A 274 16.39 14.27 6.41
CA ALA A 274 17.29 14.22 7.56
C ALA A 274 18.77 13.94 7.17
N SER A 275 19.11 14.00 5.88
CA SER A 275 20.46 13.77 5.36
C SER A 275 21.01 15.02 4.67
N PHE A 276 22.33 15.14 4.65
CA PHE A 276 23.02 16.11 3.80
C PHE A 276 23.35 15.55 2.40
N ASP A 277 23.58 14.24 2.28
CA ASP A 277 24.00 13.60 1.03
C ASP A 277 23.90 12.05 1.04
N ILE A 278 22.80 11.49 0.51
CA ILE A 278 22.64 10.05 0.24
C ILE A 278 22.89 9.69 -1.25
N SER A 279 23.68 10.50 -1.97
CA SER A 279 23.75 10.44 -3.45
C SER A 279 24.05 9.05 -4.01
N GLY A 280 23.30 8.67 -5.04
CA GLY A 280 23.43 7.37 -5.71
C GLY A 280 22.69 6.20 -5.03
N THR A 281 21.97 6.46 -3.94
CA THR A 281 21.04 5.51 -3.31
C THR A 281 19.80 5.32 -4.18
N LEU A 282 19.30 4.08 -4.25
CA LEU A 282 18.02 3.75 -4.90
C LEU A 282 16.96 3.51 -3.82
N CYS A 283 15.93 4.36 -3.80
CA CYS A 283 14.84 4.34 -2.83
C CYS A 283 13.60 3.70 -3.44
N PHE A 284 12.99 2.75 -2.73
CA PHE A 284 11.77 2.06 -3.14
C PHE A 284 10.68 2.23 -2.08
N ALA A 285 9.59 2.89 -2.43
CA ALA A 285 8.58 3.29 -1.46
C ALA A 285 7.15 3.01 -1.93
N GLY A 286 6.24 2.83 -0.97
CA GLY A 286 4.84 2.49 -1.21
C GLY A 286 4.00 2.52 0.07
N GLY A 287 2.79 1.95 0.01
CA GLY A 287 1.82 1.93 1.11
C GLY A 287 1.13 3.29 1.39
N GLU A 288 1.62 4.34 0.75
CA GLU A 288 1.12 5.70 0.61
C GLU A 288 1.49 6.15 -0.82
N ALA A 289 0.81 7.17 -1.37
CA ALA A 289 1.17 7.72 -2.68
C ALA A 289 2.57 8.37 -2.66
N VAL A 290 3.32 8.21 -3.76
CA VAL A 290 4.63 8.83 -3.97
C VAL A 290 4.41 10.15 -4.71
N SER A 291 4.05 11.19 -3.96
CA SER A 291 3.89 12.56 -4.45
C SER A 291 5.20 13.11 -5.02
N ASP A 292 5.09 14.11 -5.89
CA ASP A 292 6.27 14.75 -6.46
C ASP A 292 7.03 15.61 -5.45
N ALA A 293 6.38 16.08 -4.38
CA ALA A 293 7.08 16.66 -3.23
C ALA A 293 7.97 15.64 -2.50
N LYS A 294 7.48 14.42 -2.23
CA LYS A 294 8.30 13.32 -1.67
C LYS A 294 9.43 12.93 -2.61
N ARG A 295 9.19 12.93 -3.94
CA ARG A 295 10.20 12.70 -4.97
C ARG A 295 11.27 13.77 -4.95
N ALA A 296 10.89 15.05 -4.94
CA ALA A 296 11.80 16.19 -4.88
C ALA A 296 12.66 16.16 -3.61
N THR A 297 12.08 15.86 -2.44
CA THR A 297 12.84 15.68 -1.18
C THR A 297 13.92 14.59 -1.31
N VAL A 298 13.61 13.44 -1.92
CA VAL A 298 14.58 12.34 -2.11
C VAL A 298 15.64 12.67 -3.17
N GLN A 299 15.25 13.39 -4.23
CA GLN A 299 16.15 13.85 -5.29
C GLN A 299 17.10 14.97 -4.85
N ALA A 300 16.65 15.88 -3.98
CA ALA A 300 17.49 16.93 -3.39
C ALA A 300 18.65 16.34 -2.55
N ALA A 301 18.41 15.21 -1.87
CA ALA A 301 19.45 14.45 -1.17
C ALA A 301 20.27 13.51 -2.09
N GLY A 302 20.12 13.63 -3.42
CA GLY A 302 20.88 12.90 -4.44
C GLY A 302 20.43 11.46 -4.74
N ALA A 303 19.30 11.02 -4.20
CA ALA A 303 18.77 9.66 -4.38
C ALA A 303 17.63 9.61 -5.42
N ALA A 304 17.39 8.43 -5.99
CA ALA A 304 16.30 8.19 -6.94
C ALA A 304 15.15 7.42 -6.28
N LEU A 305 13.90 7.82 -6.51
CA LEU A 305 12.71 7.27 -5.85
C LEU A 305 11.78 6.53 -6.84
N PHE A 306 11.51 5.26 -6.55
CA PHE A 306 10.67 4.37 -7.36
C PHE A 306 9.46 3.87 -6.58
N ALA A 307 8.30 3.86 -7.22
CA ALA A 307 7.04 3.46 -6.60
C ALA A 307 6.94 1.92 -6.44
N THR A 308 6.15 1.50 -5.46
CA THR A 308 5.75 0.10 -5.19
C THR A 308 4.29 0.13 -4.75
N TYR A 309 3.38 -0.23 -5.65
CA TYR A 309 1.94 -0.16 -5.40
C TYR A 309 1.45 -1.47 -4.77
N MET A 310 0.77 -1.36 -3.63
CA MET A 310 0.40 -2.51 -2.79
C MET A 310 -0.86 -2.18 -1.98
N ILE A 311 -1.85 -3.07 -2.06
CA ILE A 311 -3.10 -3.03 -1.31
C ILE A 311 -3.10 -4.25 -0.39
N SER A 312 -3.54 -4.14 0.87
CA SER A 312 -3.31 -5.22 1.86
C SER A 312 -4.07 -6.51 1.53
N GLU A 313 -5.19 -6.35 0.84
CA GLU A 313 -6.19 -7.37 0.55
C GLU A 313 -5.96 -8.04 -0.81
N ILE A 314 -5.22 -7.40 -1.72
CA ILE A 314 -4.83 -7.93 -3.04
C ILE A 314 -3.38 -8.43 -3.02
N GLY A 315 -2.50 -7.72 -2.31
CA GLY A 315 -1.06 -7.94 -2.31
C GLY A 315 -0.30 -6.86 -3.08
N LEU A 316 0.83 -7.25 -3.67
CA LEU A 316 1.63 -6.37 -4.53
C LEU A 316 0.93 -6.21 -5.89
N VAL A 317 0.55 -4.99 -6.23
CA VAL A 317 -0.14 -4.66 -7.50
C VAL A 317 0.87 -4.28 -8.58
N GLY A 318 1.94 -3.56 -8.22
CA GLY A 318 2.92 -3.08 -9.20
C GLY A 318 4.23 -2.59 -8.62
N GLU A 319 5.26 -2.55 -9.46
CA GLU A 319 6.58 -2.00 -9.16
C GLU A 319 7.06 -1.08 -10.29
N GLY A 320 7.66 0.07 -9.95
CA GLY A 320 8.31 0.94 -10.94
C GLY A 320 9.63 0.35 -11.43
N CYS A 321 9.93 0.49 -12.72
CA CYS A 321 11.23 0.21 -13.32
C CYS A 321 12.13 1.47 -13.33
N ARG A 322 13.37 1.39 -13.84
CA ARG A 322 14.29 2.55 -13.88
C ARG A 322 13.71 3.76 -14.63
N ASP A 323 12.97 3.52 -15.71
CA ASP A 323 12.42 4.58 -16.55
C ASP A 323 11.23 5.30 -15.88
N MET A 324 10.64 4.70 -14.84
CA MET A 324 9.50 5.24 -14.08
C MET A 324 9.92 6.17 -12.92
N GLY A 325 11.19 6.55 -12.80
CA GLY A 325 11.70 7.40 -11.71
C GLY A 325 11.16 8.85 -11.68
N ARG A 326 10.38 9.27 -12.68
CA ARG A 326 9.86 10.65 -12.84
C ARG A 326 8.43 10.89 -12.36
N GLU A 327 7.65 9.85 -12.08
CA GLU A 327 6.19 9.92 -11.86
C GLU A 327 5.77 8.88 -10.81
N ASN A 328 4.55 8.95 -10.26
CA ASN A 328 3.98 7.84 -9.47
C ASN A 328 3.48 6.72 -10.42
N SER A 329 4.45 6.07 -11.08
CA SER A 329 4.27 5.07 -12.14
C SER A 329 4.77 3.68 -11.71
N VAL A 330 4.03 2.63 -12.09
CA VAL A 330 4.44 1.21 -11.93
C VAL A 330 4.08 0.36 -13.15
N HIS A 331 4.82 -0.72 -13.39
CA HIS A 331 4.28 -1.85 -14.14
C HIS A 331 3.20 -2.55 -13.31
N LEU A 332 2.09 -2.91 -13.94
CA LEU A 332 1.09 -3.80 -13.37
C LEU A 332 1.65 -5.23 -13.35
N LEU A 333 1.53 -5.93 -12.22
CA LEU A 333 1.89 -7.35 -12.12
C LEU A 333 0.72 -8.19 -12.64
N GLU A 334 0.60 -8.20 -13.97
CA GLU A 334 -0.51 -8.78 -14.73
C GLU A 334 -0.72 -10.28 -14.45
N ASP A 335 0.28 -11.00 -13.95
CA ASP A 335 0.17 -12.40 -13.52
C ASP A 335 -0.60 -12.59 -12.20
N SER A 336 -0.59 -11.57 -11.32
CA SER A 336 -1.27 -11.64 -10.02
C SER A 336 -2.57 -10.86 -9.95
N VAL A 337 -2.77 -9.85 -10.81
CA VAL A 337 -3.94 -8.98 -10.79
C VAL A 337 -4.30 -8.46 -12.18
N ALA A 338 -5.60 -8.40 -12.48
CA ALA A 338 -6.17 -7.60 -13.57
C ALA A 338 -6.78 -6.31 -13.02
N VAL A 339 -6.72 -5.24 -13.81
CA VAL A 339 -7.27 -3.93 -13.45
C VAL A 339 -8.05 -3.38 -14.63
N ILE A 340 -9.28 -2.95 -14.37
CA ILE A 340 -10.08 -2.16 -15.31
C ILE A 340 -10.39 -0.79 -14.69
N THR A 341 -10.51 0.24 -15.52
CA THR A 341 -11.04 1.54 -15.12
C THR A 341 -12.55 1.57 -15.26
N TRP A 342 -13.24 2.25 -14.33
CA TRP A 342 -14.66 2.55 -14.46
C TRP A 342 -14.95 3.99 -14.05
N LYS A 343 -15.57 4.74 -14.96
CA LYS A 343 -16.01 6.11 -14.70
C LYS A 343 -17.12 6.15 -13.66
N ARG A 344 -16.94 6.99 -12.66
CA ARG A 344 -17.95 7.31 -11.64
C ARG A 344 -17.85 8.79 -11.26
N PRO A 345 -18.94 9.41 -10.78
CA PRO A 345 -18.86 10.73 -10.15
C PRO A 345 -17.80 10.75 -9.05
N ALA A 346 -16.97 11.78 -9.09
CA ALA A 346 -15.98 12.07 -8.06
C ALA A 346 -16.69 12.31 -6.72
N PRO A 347 -16.21 11.77 -5.58
CA PRO A 347 -16.91 11.98 -4.32
C PRO A 347 -16.85 13.46 -3.91
N PHE A 348 -18.01 14.12 -3.98
CA PHE A 348 -18.22 15.53 -3.61
C PHE A 348 -17.54 16.58 -4.53
N ALA A 349 -17.31 16.25 -5.80
CA ALA A 349 -16.88 17.20 -6.83
C ALA A 349 -17.67 16.99 -8.13
N ASP A 350 -17.95 18.07 -8.86
CA ASP A 350 -18.67 18.01 -10.16
C ASP A 350 -17.72 17.55 -11.28
N GLY A 351 -17.37 16.28 -11.25
CA GLY A 351 -16.49 15.64 -12.21
C GLY A 351 -16.55 14.12 -12.10
N GLU A 352 -15.78 13.43 -12.95
CA GLU A 352 -15.64 11.98 -12.90
C GLU A 352 -14.23 11.58 -12.47
N VAL A 353 -14.11 10.41 -11.82
CA VAL A 353 -12.85 9.70 -11.65
C VAL A 353 -12.88 8.37 -12.39
N ASP A 354 -11.77 8.02 -13.04
CA ASP A 354 -11.53 6.68 -13.56
C ASP A 354 -11.10 5.78 -12.39
N SER A 355 -12.09 5.16 -11.74
CA SER A 355 -11.88 4.30 -10.57
C SER A 355 -11.25 2.96 -10.96
N LEU A 356 -10.23 2.53 -10.23
CA LEU A 356 -9.58 1.23 -10.45
C LEU A 356 -10.38 0.11 -9.78
N HIS A 357 -10.80 -0.84 -10.60
CA HIS A 357 -11.44 -2.08 -10.17
C HIS A 357 -10.47 -3.25 -10.33
N PHE A 358 -10.19 -3.95 -9.23
CA PHE A 358 -9.16 -4.98 -9.14
C PHE A 358 -9.76 -6.39 -9.15
N THR A 359 -9.14 -7.29 -9.91
CA THR A 359 -9.45 -8.72 -9.94
C THR A 359 -8.20 -9.53 -9.61
N THR A 360 -8.26 -10.37 -8.58
CA THR A 360 -7.15 -11.24 -8.17
C THR A 360 -7.02 -12.44 -9.09
N ILE A 361 -5.83 -12.67 -9.65
CA ILE A 361 -5.53 -13.80 -10.55
C ILE A 361 -4.66 -14.84 -9.85
N GLN A 362 -3.73 -14.44 -8.97
CA GLN A 362 -2.80 -15.37 -8.34
C GLN A 362 -3.56 -16.42 -7.50
N PRO A 363 -3.37 -17.73 -7.72
CA PRO A 363 -4.07 -18.75 -6.93
C PRO A 363 -3.78 -18.70 -5.42
N HIS A 364 -2.66 -18.07 -5.04
CA HIS A 364 -2.23 -17.88 -3.66
C HIS A 364 -2.58 -16.48 -3.10
N SER A 365 -3.41 -15.68 -3.80
CA SER A 365 -3.94 -14.41 -3.28
C SER A 365 -4.69 -14.63 -1.97
N PRO A 366 -4.62 -13.68 -1.01
CA PRO A 366 -5.27 -13.86 0.31
C PRO A 366 -6.80 -13.73 0.24
N HIS A 367 -7.31 -12.99 -0.73
CA HIS A 367 -8.73 -12.88 -1.05
C HIS A 367 -8.97 -13.26 -2.51
N ILE A 368 -10.22 -13.60 -2.85
CA ILE A 368 -10.70 -13.68 -4.23
C ILE A 368 -11.61 -12.47 -4.46
N LEU A 369 -11.24 -11.65 -5.44
CA LEU A 369 -11.90 -10.41 -5.80
C LEU A 369 -12.12 -10.36 -7.31
N ILE A 370 -13.28 -9.88 -7.73
CA ILE A 370 -13.65 -9.62 -9.12
C ILE A 370 -14.16 -8.18 -9.18
N ASN A 371 -13.48 -7.33 -9.94
CA ASN A 371 -13.81 -5.92 -10.11
C ASN A 371 -14.03 -5.17 -8.78
N ALA A 372 -13.22 -5.43 -7.76
CA ALA A 372 -13.35 -4.78 -6.45
C ALA A 372 -12.68 -3.39 -6.45
N GLU A 373 -13.44 -2.36 -6.08
CA GLU A 373 -12.97 -0.98 -5.96
C GLU A 373 -12.21 -0.75 -4.64
N MET A 374 -11.18 0.10 -4.69
CA MET A 374 -10.33 0.42 -3.54
C MET A 374 -10.20 1.93 -3.27
N ASP A 375 -11.10 2.76 -3.84
CA ASP A 375 -11.05 4.22 -3.85
C ASP A 375 -9.71 4.81 -4.40
N ASP A 376 -9.09 4.09 -5.34
CA ASP A 376 -7.86 4.47 -6.04
C ASP A 376 -8.12 4.74 -7.54
N THR A 377 -7.37 5.67 -8.13
CA THR A 377 -7.39 6.03 -9.56
C THR A 377 -5.97 6.03 -10.15
N ALA A 378 -5.85 5.74 -11.44
CA ALA A 378 -4.60 5.84 -12.20
C ALA A 378 -4.88 5.92 -13.71
N THR A 379 -3.99 6.56 -14.46
CA THR A 379 -3.96 6.43 -15.93
C THR A 379 -3.42 5.04 -16.30
N VAL A 380 -4.28 4.19 -16.85
CA VAL A 380 -3.90 2.89 -17.41
C VAL A 380 -3.38 3.10 -18.84
N SER A 381 -2.16 2.65 -19.10
CA SER A 381 -1.51 2.81 -20.42
C SER A 381 -0.58 1.64 -20.72
N ARG A 382 -0.18 1.47 -21.98
CA ARG A 382 0.90 0.53 -22.33
C ARG A 382 2.23 1.06 -21.77
N ALA A 383 3.02 0.18 -21.16
CA ALA A 383 4.37 0.50 -20.70
C ALA A 383 5.26 0.87 -21.90
N PRO A 384 5.95 2.03 -21.90
CA PRO A 384 6.70 2.53 -23.05
C PRO A 384 8.15 2.02 -23.13
N CYS A 385 8.64 1.34 -22.08
CA CYS A 385 10.04 0.93 -21.95
C CYS A 385 10.28 -0.55 -22.28
N ASP A 386 11.52 -0.89 -22.67
CA ASP A 386 12.03 -2.27 -22.68
C ASP A 386 12.89 -2.54 -21.44
N CYS A 387 12.27 -2.47 -20.27
CA CYS A 387 12.91 -2.81 -19.00
C CYS A 387 12.84 -4.33 -18.74
N VAL A 388 13.38 -4.81 -17.62
CA VAL A 388 13.29 -6.23 -17.24
C VAL A 388 11.83 -6.68 -17.04
N TYR A 389 10.95 -5.81 -16.54
CA TYR A 389 9.52 -6.12 -16.38
C TYR A 389 8.82 -6.30 -17.74
N SER A 390 9.03 -5.40 -18.71
CA SER A 390 8.48 -5.52 -20.07
C SER A 390 8.92 -6.80 -20.78
N ARG A 391 10.20 -7.19 -20.67
CA ARG A 391 10.75 -8.43 -21.25
C ARG A 391 10.30 -9.72 -20.54
N THR A 392 9.82 -9.62 -19.31
CA THR A 392 9.13 -10.72 -18.63
C THR A 392 7.71 -10.87 -19.17
N GLY A 393 7.01 -9.76 -19.41
CA GLY A 393 5.68 -9.73 -20.02
C GLY A 393 4.79 -8.57 -19.57
N TYR A 394 5.24 -7.77 -18.58
CA TYR A 394 4.45 -6.72 -17.96
C TYR A 394 4.32 -5.49 -18.84
N ARG A 395 3.29 -5.51 -19.69
CA ARG A 395 3.02 -4.56 -20.77
C ARG A 395 2.09 -3.43 -20.33
N THR A 396 1.40 -3.55 -19.21
CA THR A 396 0.54 -2.49 -18.66
C THR A 396 1.29 -1.65 -17.62
N ARG A 397 1.14 -0.32 -17.72
CA ARG A 397 1.61 0.69 -16.78
C ARG A 397 0.40 1.36 -16.13
N LEU A 398 0.42 1.47 -14.80
CA LEU A 398 -0.41 2.40 -14.05
C LEU A 398 0.43 3.66 -13.76
N SER A 399 -0.11 4.84 -14.10
CA SER A 399 0.56 6.15 -13.98
C SER A 399 -0.36 7.14 -13.25
N ALA A 400 0.18 8.24 -12.73
CA ALA A 400 -0.53 9.20 -11.87
C ALA A 400 -1.33 8.55 -10.72
N ILE A 401 -0.82 7.49 -10.11
CA ILE A 401 -1.57 6.70 -9.10
C ILE A 401 -1.91 7.56 -7.88
N ALA A 402 -3.19 7.64 -7.53
CA ALA A 402 -3.69 8.40 -6.41
C ALA A 402 -4.88 7.70 -5.73
N SER A 403 -5.18 8.08 -4.48
CA SER A 403 -6.43 7.71 -3.82
C SER A 403 -7.37 8.91 -3.80
N PHE A 404 -8.63 8.70 -4.16
CA PHE A 404 -9.72 9.68 -3.99
C PHE A 404 -10.54 9.40 -2.72
N GLY A 405 -10.01 8.56 -1.82
CA GLY A 405 -10.60 8.28 -0.51
C GLY A 405 -10.83 9.53 0.34
N LYS A 406 -11.95 9.54 1.07
CA LYS A 406 -12.49 10.72 1.77
C LYS A 406 -11.81 10.95 3.14
N LEU A 407 -11.69 12.21 3.52
CA LEU A 407 -11.66 12.67 4.91
C LEU A 407 -13.04 13.31 5.20
N THR A 408 -13.66 13.02 6.35
CA THR A 408 -15.07 13.32 6.64
C THR A 408 -15.25 13.84 8.08
N GLY A 409 -14.63 14.99 8.39
CA GLY A 409 -14.83 15.74 9.64
C GLY A 409 -15.46 17.10 9.37
N GLN A 410 -16.35 17.58 10.25
CA GLN A 410 -16.99 18.92 10.16
C GLN A 410 -17.67 19.25 8.80
N GLY A 411 -18.12 18.24 8.05
CA GLY A 411 -18.67 18.46 6.71
C GLY A 411 -17.64 18.88 5.66
N LEU A 412 -16.33 18.81 5.97
CA LEU A 412 -15.30 18.87 4.93
C LEU A 412 -15.50 17.72 3.94
N SER A 413 -15.41 18.08 2.67
CA SER A 413 -15.55 17.18 1.53
C SER A 413 -14.68 17.76 0.42
N LEU A 414 -13.37 17.64 0.63
CA LEU A 414 -12.33 18.07 -0.30
C LEU A 414 -11.71 16.83 -0.95
N PHE A 415 -11.29 16.98 -2.20
CA PHE A 415 -10.70 15.89 -2.96
C PHE A 415 -9.31 15.52 -2.40
N GLY A 416 -9.04 14.21 -2.31
CA GLY A 416 -7.88 13.69 -1.56
C GLY A 416 -6.53 14.15 -2.12
N THR A 417 -6.41 14.32 -3.44
CA THR A 417 -5.18 14.76 -4.09
C THR A 417 -4.87 16.23 -3.84
N ASP A 418 -5.88 17.10 -3.92
CA ASP A 418 -5.75 18.55 -3.69
C ASP A 418 -5.21 18.82 -2.29
N LEU A 419 -5.74 18.11 -1.29
CA LEU A 419 -5.27 18.19 0.09
C LEU A 419 -3.85 17.63 0.26
N VAL A 420 -3.49 16.53 -0.42
CA VAL A 420 -2.12 15.98 -0.36
C VAL A 420 -1.11 16.95 -0.99
N GLN A 421 -1.45 17.58 -2.12
CA GLN A 421 -0.60 18.63 -2.72
C GLN A 421 -0.47 19.83 -1.78
N LEU A 422 -1.57 20.33 -1.24
CA LEU A 422 -1.59 21.45 -0.31
C LEU A 422 -0.68 21.20 0.91
N LEU A 423 -0.76 20.01 1.50
CA LEU A 423 -0.02 19.64 2.71
C LEU A 423 1.45 19.27 2.45
N GLU A 424 1.76 18.60 1.33
CA GLU A 424 3.10 18.11 1.05
C GLU A 424 3.95 19.06 0.18
N GLN A 425 3.32 20.00 -0.53
CA GLN A 425 3.99 20.94 -1.44
C GLN A 425 3.70 22.42 -1.09
N ASP A 426 2.44 22.83 -1.08
CA ASP A 426 2.11 24.26 -1.11
C ASP A 426 2.27 24.95 0.27
N LEU A 427 1.99 24.24 1.37
CA LEU A 427 2.35 24.69 2.72
C LEU A 427 3.88 24.76 2.93
N PRO A 428 4.69 23.70 2.64
CA PRO A 428 6.15 23.82 2.65
C PRO A 428 6.70 24.97 1.82
N ALA A 429 6.14 25.23 0.64
CA ALA A 429 6.58 26.33 -0.23
C ALA A 429 6.27 27.72 0.35
N ARG A 430 5.17 27.89 1.11
CA ARG A 430 4.79 29.19 1.72
C ARG A 430 5.30 29.41 3.14
N LEU A 431 5.55 28.34 3.90
CA LEU A 431 5.84 28.41 5.35
C LEU A 431 7.12 27.66 5.78
N GLY A 432 7.79 26.95 4.86
CA GLY A 432 8.97 26.14 5.16
C GLY A 432 8.64 24.73 5.69
N GLY A 433 9.68 23.91 5.85
CA GLY A 433 9.56 22.47 6.13
C GLY A 433 9.62 21.62 4.85
N ALA A 434 9.34 20.32 4.98
CA ALA A 434 9.39 19.35 3.88
C ALA A 434 8.11 18.50 3.77
N ALA A 435 8.05 17.64 2.74
CA ALA A 435 6.91 16.76 2.48
C ALA A 435 6.58 15.88 3.70
N GLY A 436 5.41 16.14 4.31
CA GLY A 436 4.93 15.45 5.51
C GLY A 436 5.22 16.16 6.84
N ASP A 437 5.91 17.31 6.88
CA ASP A 437 5.95 18.11 8.12
C ASP A 437 4.59 18.71 8.50
N TYR A 438 3.66 18.78 7.54
CA TYR A 438 2.25 19.08 7.75
C TYR A 438 1.40 17.82 7.61
N GLN A 439 0.41 17.65 8.49
CA GLN A 439 -0.58 16.57 8.43
C GLN A 439 -1.94 17.06 8.91
N LEU A 440 -2.99 16.76 8.15
CA LEU A 440 -4.37 17.02 8.52
C LEU A 440 -4.98 15.76 9.15
N ALA A 441 -5.36 15.84 10.42
CA ALA A 441 -5.90 14.72 11.20
C ALA A 441 -7.32 15.03 11.71
N GLU A 442 -8.25 14.10 11.54
CA GLU A 442 -9.49 14.10 12.34
C GLU A 442 -9.14 13.77 13.80
N VAL A 443 -9.75 14.47 14.75
CA VAL A 443 -9.60 14.25 16.20
C VAL A 443 -10.96 14.32 16.88
N GLU A 444 -11.25 13.39 17.79
CA GLU A 444 -12.52 13.36 18.52
C GLU A 444 -12.42 14.25 19.77
N ARG A 445 -13.28 15.27 19.90
CA ARG A 445 -13.21 16.23 21.00
C ARG A 445 -14.61 16.62 21.48
N ARG A 446 -14.90 16.36 22.76
CA ARG A 446 -16.22 16.62 23.39
C ARG A 446 -17.41 15.98 22.65
N GLY A 447 -17.21 14.81 22.03
CA GLY A 447 -18.24 14.12 21.24
C GLY A 447 -18.51 14.74 19.86
N GLN A 448 -17.55 15.52 19.35
CA GLN A 448 -17.56 16.06 18.00
C GLN A 448 -16.21 15.81 17.32
N THR A 449 -16.22 15.22 16.12
CA THR A 449 -15.03 15.16 15.27
C THR A 449 -14.62 16.58 14.85
N GLN A 450 -13.44 17.02 15.27
CA GLN A 450 -12.76 18.24 14.79
C GLN A 450 -11.63 17.86 13.83
N VAL A 451 -11.06 18.84 13.12
CA VAL A 451 -9.89 18.64 12.26
C VAL A 451 -8.71 19.44 12.80
N ARG A 452 -7.55 18.79 12.89
CA ARG A 452 -6.30 19.32 13.41
C ARG A 452 -5.25 19.33 12.32
N LEU A 453 -4.68 20.50 12.02
CA LEU A 453 -3.46 20.62 11.24
C LEU A 453 -2.26 20.51 12.18
N CYS A 454 -1.64 19.33 12.20
CA CYS A 454 -0.36 19.11 12.87
C CYS A 454 0.77 19.72 12.03
N VAL A 455 1.57 20.57 12.67
CA VAL A 455 2.78 21.21 12.11
C VAL A 455 3.97 20.72 12.91
N SER A 456 4.91 20.01 12.27
CA SER A 456 6.12 19.53 12.95
C SER A 456 6.92 20.70 13.54
N PRO A 457 7.40 20.58 14.80
CA PRO A 457 8.36 21.50 15.38
C PRO A 457 9.62 21.76 14.55
N ARG A 458 10.01 20.85 13.63
CA ARG A 458 11.14 21.01 12.69
C ARG A 458 11.00 22.23 11.76
N THR A 459 9.76 22.65 11.46
CA THR A 459 9.48 23.86 10.66
C THR A 459 9.97 25.16 11.32
N GLY A 460 10.24 25.15 12.64
CA GLY A 460 10.54 26.35 13.42
C GLY A 460 9.32 27.24 13.72
N LEU A 461 8.19 27.03 13.04
CA LEU A 461 6.97 27.85 13.16
C LEU A 461 6.37 27.82 14.57
N ARG A 462 5.85 28.96 15.01
CA ARG A 462 5.17 29.14 16.31
C ARG A 462 3.88 29.97 16.24
N ASP A 463 3.62 30.66 15.12
CA ASP A 463 2.41 31.45 14.92
C ASP A 463 1.28 30.57 14.34
N ALA A 464 0.31 30.22 15.19
CA ALA A 464 -0.85 29.44 14.80
C ALA A 464 -1.80 30.20 13.86
N GLN A 465 -1.88 31.53 13.96
CA GLN A 465 -2.80 32.35 13.18
C GLN A 465 -2.29 32.53 11.75
N LEU A 466 -0.99 32.74 11.56
CA LEU A 466 -0.34 32.73 10.23
C LEU A 466 -0.56 31.39 9.52
N VAL A 467 -0.32 30.27 10.21
CA VAL A 467 -0.58 28.93 9.66
C VAL A 467 -2.06 28.75 9.29
N ARG A 468 -2.99 29.14 10.17
CA ARG A 468 -4.44 29.04 9.91
C ARG A 468 -4.84 29.87 8.68
N GLN A 469 -4.35 31.11 8.58
CA GLN A 469 -4.63 31.97 7.43
C GLN A 469 -4.11 31.34 6.12
N VAL A 470 -2.84 30.97 6.05
CA VAL A 470 -2.23 30.41 4.84
C VAL A 470 -2.89 29.08 4.43
N PHE A 471 -3.26 28.23 5.39
CA PHE A 471 -4.03 27.02 5.12
C PHE A 471 -5.42 27.32 4.53
N LEU A 472 -6.16 28.27 5.11
CA LEU A 472 -7.50 28.64 4.61
C LEU A 472 -7.45 29.33 3.24
N GLU A 473 -6.41 30.13 2.98
CA GLU A 473 -6.14 30.71 1.66
C GLU A 473 -5.90 29.62 0.59
N LEU A 474 -5.07 28.61 0.90
CA LEU A 474 -4.79 27.50 -0.01
C LEU A 474 -6.03 26.62 -0.20
N VAL A 475 -6.75 26.27 0.87
CA VAL A 475 -7.99 25.47 0.82
C VAL A 475 -9.03 26.15 -0.08
N ARG A 476 -9.12 27.48 -0.07
CA ARG A 476 -10.03 28.24 -0.95
C ARG A 476 -9.74 28.03 -2.45
N GLY A 477 -8.50 27.68 -2.81
CA GLY A 477 -8.07 27.41 -4.19
C GLY A 477 -8.30 25.97 -4.66
N CYS A 478 -8.55 25.01 -3.76
CA CYS A 478 -8.86 23.62 -4.11
C CYS A 478 -10.25 23.49 -4.77
N TYR A 479 -10.51 22.36 -5.45
CA TYR A 479 -11.86 22.08 -5.94
C TYR A 479 -12.86 21.97 -4.77
N GLY A 480 -14.01 22.64 -4.86
CA GLY A 480 -14.98 22.78 -3.75
C GLY A 480 -14.50 23.69 -2.59
N GLY A 481 -13.28 24.24 -2.68
CA GLY A 481 -12.55 24.92 -1.63
C GLY A 481 -13.26 26.08 -0.93
N VAL A 482 -14.09 26.83 -1.67
CA VAL A 482 -14.82 27.99 -1.13
C VAL A 482 -15.82 27.60 -0.03
N MET A 483 -16.46 26.43 -0.12
CA MET A 483 -17.39 25.98 0.93
C MET A 483 -16.62 25.44 2.15
N ALA A 484 -15.57 24.65 1.90
CA ALA A 484 -14.68 24.13 2.94
C ALA A 484 -14.02 25.25 3.76
N GLN A 485 -13.50 26.30 3.11
CA GLN A 485 -12.90 27.46 3.76
C GLN A 485 -13.92 28.21 4.63
N ARG A 486 -15.16 28.40 4.15
CA ARG A 486 -16.23 29.03 4.94
C ARG A 486 -16.58 28.21 6.19
N LEU A 487 -16.73 26.89 6.05
CA LEU A 487 -17.00 25.99 7.18
C LEU A 487 -15.89 26.03 8.23
N LEU A 488 -14.62 25.97 7.82
CA LEU A 488 -13.46 26.01 8.73
C LEU A 488 -13.13 27.41 9.30
N THR A 489 -13.72 28.47 8.73
CA THR A 489 -13.61 29.83 9.27
C THR A 489 -14.70 30.09 10.31
N ASN A 490 -15.93 29.67 10.01
CA ASN A 490 -17.12 29.93 10.82
C ASN A 490 -17.35 28.91 11.95
N SER A 491 -16.50 27.88 12.04
CA SER A 491 -16.49 26.91 13.15
C SER A 491 -15.11 26.87 13.81
N ASP A 492 -15.06 26.50 15.09
CA ASP A 492 -13.85 26.04 15.77
C ASP A 492 -13.43 24.62 15.32
N GLY A 493 -13.76 24.24 14.08
CA GLY A 493 -13.51 22.94 13.49
C GLY A 493 -12.08 22.72 12.99
N LEU A 494 -11.22 23.76 13.02
CA LEU A 494 -9.81 23.72 12.63
C LEU A 494 -8.89 24.12 13.79
N GLU A 495 -8.19 23.15 14.37
CA GLU A 495 -7.14 23.34 15.36
C GLU A 495 -5.75 23.34 14.70
N ILE A 496 -4.90 24.30 15.03
CA ILE A 496 -3.47 24.28 14.62
C ILE A 496 -2.65 23.74 15.80
N ALA A 497 -1.86 22.70 15.59
CA ALA A 497 -1.06 22.05 16.64
C ALA A 497 0.41 21.93 16.24
N PHE A 498 1.30 22.61 16.98
CA PHE A 498 2.75 22.48 16.83
C PHE A 498 3.25 21.19 17.50
N ALA A 499 3.01 20.06 16.82
CA ALA A 499 3.30 18.72 17.28
C ALA A 499 3.75 17.83 16.12
N GLU A 500 4.57 16.82 16.40
CA GLU A 500 5.00 15.86 15.38
C GLU A 500 3.80 15.09 14.78
N PRO A 501 3.70 14.99 13.44
CA PRO A 501 2.66 14.22 12.76
C PRO A 501 2.49 12.81 13.31
N PHE A 502 1.23 12.36 13.37
CA PHE A 502 0.83 11.05 13.88
C PHE A 502 1.37 9.92 13.00
N VAL A 503 2.20 9.07 13.59
CA VAL A 503 2.67 7.82 13.00
C VAL A 503 1.62 6.72 13.26
N GLY A 504 1.07 6.13 12.19
CA GLY A 504 0.07 5.06 12.30
C GLY A 504 0.65 3.72 12.75
N PRO A 505 -0.18 2.73 13.17
CA PRO A 505 0.28 1.46 13.74
C PRO A 505 1.19 0.60 12.84
N THR A 506 1.22 0.88 11.54
CA THR A 506 2.06 0.20 10.54
C THR A 506 3.22 1.06 10.02
N GLY A 507 3.54 2.16 10.71
CA GLY A 507 4.65 3.06 10.39
C GLY A 507 4.37 4.07 9.28
N LYS A 508 3.15 4.08 8.72
CA LYS A 508 2.69 5.09 7.77
C LYS A 508 2.60 6.46 8.45
N VAL A 509 2.89 7.53 7.72
CA VAL A 509 2.73 8.92 8.18
C VAL A 509 2.07 9.75 7.08
N PRO A 510 0.82 9.40 6.69
CA PRO A 510 0.14 10.02 5.56
C PRO A 510 -0.18 11.49 5.86
N ALA A 511 -0.25 12.35 4.85
CA ALA A 511 -0.70 13.73 5.01
C ALA A 511 -2.15 13.83 5.51
N LEU A 512 -3.00 12.83 5.20
CA LEU A 512 -4.37 12.74 5.67
C LEU A 512 -4.57 11.59 6.66
N ARG A 513 -5.07 11.88 7.86
CA ARG A 513 -5.39 10.92 8.91
C ARG A 513 -6.85 11.06 9.35
N PRO A 514 -7.80 10.29 8.80
CA PRO A 514 -9.13 10.20 9.37
C PRO A 514 -9.11 9.42 10.71
N LEU A 515 -10.15 9.60 11.53
CA LEU A 515 -10.30 8.95 12.84
C LEU A 515 -10.50 7.45 12.66
N THR A 516 -9.76 6.64 13.42
CA THR A 516 -9.96 5.19 13.39
C THR A 516 -11.25 4.78 14.12
N VAL A 517 -11.76 3.59 13.82
CA VAL A 517 -13.00 3.06 14.45
C VAL A 517 -12.85 2.89 15.97
N GLN A 518 -11.63 2.89 16.51
CA GLN A 518 -11.35 2.84 17.95
C GLN A 518 -11.21 4.21 18.61
N GLU A 519 -11.23 5.29 17.82
CA GLU A 519 -11.22 6.69 18.31
C GLU A 519 -12.59 7.37 18.11
N LYS A 520 -13.54 6.68 17.44
CA LYS A 520 -14.97 7.04 17.32
C LYS A 520 -15.85 6.26 18.32
N GLN A 521 -15.24 5.67 19.36
CA GLN A 521 -15.86 4.83 20.39
C GLN A 521 -15.28 5.18 21.77
#